data_AF-A0A6N3UJB7-F1
#
_entry.id   AF-A0A6N3UJB7-F1
#
_cell.length_a   1.000
_cell.length_b   1.000
_cell.length_c   1.000
_cell.angle_alpha   90.00
_cell.angle_beta   90.00
_cell.angle_gamma   90.00
#
_symmetry.space_group_name_H-M   'P 1'
#
loop_
_entity.id
_entity.type
_entity.pdbx_description
1 polymer ?
#
loop_
_entity_poly.entity_id
_entity_poly.type
_entity_poly.pdbx_seq_one_letter_code
_entity_poly.pdbx_strand_id
1 'polypeptide(L)'
;MIVKPLLLIPGLSLALLLSACAGPMPAQDPSEAWIGLKEEGTGDLMAERVDGKNTRDGRFFEVTPGAHRLDVTLYEGASGDQNQVDCQGNVSYQGFKPGGHYQLIESSLGAQISARLVDGQGKEVAHTADFTCLPG
;
A
#
# COMPACT_ATOMS: atom_id res chain seq x y z
N MET A 1 -56.94 -9.64 10.16
CA MET A 1 -55.68 -10.41 10.28
C MET A 1 -55.15 -10.70 8.88
N ILE A 2 -53.82 -10.85 8.76
CA ILE A 2 -53.04 -11.30 7.59
C ILE A 2 -52.30 -10.18 6.88
N VAL A 3 -51.20 -9.77 7.53
CA VAL A 3 -50.00 -9.27 6.85
C VAL A 3 -49.29 -10.50 6.29
N LYS A 4 -48.96 -10.53 5.00
CA LYS A 4 -48.22 -11.63 4.36
C LYS A 4 -46.82 -11.14 3.99
N PRO A 5 -45.83 -11.29 4.88
CA PRO A 5 -44.45 -10.86 4.63
C PRO A 5 -43.70 -12.07 4.08
N LEU A 6 -43.81 -12.36 2.78
CA LEU A 6 -43.07 -13.49 2.23
C LEU A 6 -42.75 -13.35 0.74
N LEU A 7 -42.24 -12.19 0.32
CA LEU A 7 -41.72 -12.01 -1.04
C LEU A 7 -40.50 -11.07 -1.15
N LEU A 8 -39.90 -10.65 -0.03
CA LEU A 8 -38.74 -9.74 -0.01
C LEU A 8 -37.43 -10.43 0.44
N ILE A 9 -37.42 -11.76 0.52
CA ILE A 9 -36.25 -12.52 1.00
C ILE A 9 -35.32 -13.02 -0.14
N PRO A 10 -35.74 -13.29 -1.40
CA PRO A 10 -34.83 -13.94 -2.35
C PRO A 10 -33.82 -12.98 -3.02
N GLY A 11 -34.00 -11.66 -2.90
CA GLY A 11 -33.10 -10.68 -3.52
C GLY A 11 -31.80 -10.44 -2.75
N LEU A 12 -31.80 -10.66 -1.43
CA LEU A 12 -30.65 -10.34 -0.58
C LEU A 12 -29.53 -11.41 -0.65
N SER A 13 -29.87 -12.65 -0.99
CA SER A 13 -28.92 -13.77 -1.03
C SER A 13 -27.95 -13.72 -2.21
N LEU A 14 -28.30 -13.03 -3.31
CA LEU A 14 -27.45 -12.95 -4.50
C LEU A 14 -26.34 -11.89 -4.38
N ALA A 15 -26.48 -10.93 -3.47
CA ALA A 15 -25.48 -9.89 -3.21
C ALA A 15 -24.26 -10.39 -2.40
N LEU A 16 -24.36 -11.53 -1.70
CA LEU A 16 -23.26 -12.06 -0.88
C LEU A 16 -22.21 -12.87 -1.65
N LEU A 17 -22.43 -13.18 -2.94
CA LEU A 17 -21.48 -13.96 -3.75
C LEU A 17 -20.46 -13.10 -4.50
N LEU A 18 -20.52 -11.77 -4.34
CA LEU A 18 -19.56 -10.81 -4.90
C LEU A 18 -18.46 -10.42 -3.89
N SER A 19 -18.13 -11.29 -2.93
CA SER A 19 -16.99 -11.06 -2.03
C SER A 19 -15.67 -11.24 -2.79
N ALA A 20 -15.21 -10.13 -3.37
CA ALA A 20 -13.84 -9.70 -3.64
C ALA A 20 -12.78 -10.81 -3.85
N CYS A 21 -12.21 -10.87 -5.06
CA CYS A 21 -11.02 -11.67 -5.40
C CYS A 21 -9.73 -11.26 -4.65
N ALA A 22 -9.79 -10.29 -3.74
CA ALA A 22 -8.68 -9.93 -2.87
C ALA A 22 -8.80 -10.73 -1.57
N GLY A 23 -7.90 -11.69 -1.36
CA GLY A 23 -7.80 -12.42 -0.09
C GLY A 23 -7.66 -11.45 1.10
N PRO A 24 -8.07 -11.87 2.30
CA PRO A 24 -8.03 -11.01 3.49
C PRO A 24 -6.62 -10.46 3.71
N MET A 25 -6.50 -9.21 4.17
CA MET A 25 -5.22 -8.71 4.65
C MET A 25 -4.76 -9.57 5.83
N PRO A 26 -3.46 -9.93 5.90
CA PRO A 26 -2.93 -10.67 7.03
C PRO A 26 -3.05 -9.86 8.33
N ALA A 27 -3.13 -10.56 9.45
CA ALA A 27 -3.08 -9.92 10.76
C ALA A 27 -1.66 -9.37 11.00
N GLN A 28 -1.58 -8.14 11.51
CA GLN A 28 -0.32 -7.44 11.78
C GLN A 28 0.37 -8.03 13.02
N ASP A 29 1.67 -8.31 12.96
CA ASP A 29 2.48 -8.75 14.09
C ASP A 29 2.76 -7.56 15.04
N PRO A 30 2.31 -7.59 16.31
CA PRO A 30 2.53 -6.50 17.26
C PRO A 30 4.01 -6.27 17.62
N SER A 31 4.92 -7.19 17.28
CA SER A 31 6.35 -7.04 17.50
C SER A 31 7.08 -6.32 16.36
N GLU A 32 6.43 -6.18 15.20
CA GLU A 32 6.96 -5.52 14.01
C GLU A 32 6.30 -4.15 13.81
N ALA A 33 6.94 -3.31 13.00
CA ALA A 33 6.37 -2.07 12.50
C ALA A 33 5.61 -2.34 11.21
N TRP A 34 4.39 -1.83 11.12
CA TRP A 34 3.56 -1.90 9.93
C TRP A 34 3.62 -0.58 9.16
N ILE A 35 3.92 -0.67 7.87
CA ILE A 35 3.96 0.48 6.97
C ILE A 35 2.93 0.27 5.87
N GLY A 36 1.82 0.99 5.96
CA GLY A 36 0.83 1.03 4.89
C GLY A 36 1.30 1.89 3.72
N LEU A 37 0.84 1.57 2.52
CA LEU A 37 1.07 2.38 1.33
C LEU A 37 -0.15 3.27 1.07
N LYS A 38 0.08 4.45 0.51
CA LYS A 38 -0.98 5.37 0.10
C LYS A 38 -0.51 6.21 -1.07
N GLU A 39 -1.34 6.27 -2.10
CA GLU A 39 -1.12 7.07 -3.29
C GLU A 39 -1.97 8.35 -3.23
N GLU A 40 -1.38 9.49 -3.58
CA GLU A 40 -2.15 10.71 -3.86
C GLU A 40 -2.47 10.85 -5.34
N GLY A 41 -1.69 10.19 -6.22
CA GLY A 41 -1.91 10.13 -7.66
C GLY A 41 -2.81 8.98 -8.12
N THR A 42 -2.69 8.63 -9.40
CA THR A 42 -3.45 7.54 -10.04
C THR A 42 -2.63 6.26 -10.26
N GLY A 43 -1.34 6.27 -9.91
CA GLY A 43 -0.49 5.09 -9.97
C GLY A 43 -0.77 4.11 -8.84
N ASP A 44 -0.14 2.94 -8.91
CA ASP A 44 -0.21 1.89 -7.89
C ASP A 44 1.16 1.75 -7.22
N LEU A 45 1.25 2.06 -5.92
CA LEU A 45 2.51 1.98 -5.19
C LEU A 45 2.64 0.61 -4.55
N MET A 46 3.72 -0.10 -4.88
CA MET A 46 3.98 -1.44 -4.37
C MET A 46 5.25 -1.49 -3.53
N ALA A 47 5.17 -2.26 -2.44
CA ALA A 47 6.28 -2.61 -1.59
C ALA A 47 7.12 -3.71 -2.26
N GLU A 48 8.36 -3.39 -2.63
CA GLU A 48 9.22 -4.32 -3.38
C GLU A 48 10.22 -5.04 -2.50
N ARG A 49 10.99 -4.29 -1.71
CA ARG A 49 12.07 -4.86 -0.88
C ARG A 49 12.23 -4.19 0.46
N VAL A 50 12.62 -4.99 1.44
CA VAL A 50 13.15 -4.54 2.73
C VAL A 50 14.62 -4.94 2.78
N ASP A 51 15.51 -3.97 2.95
CA ASP A 51 16.96 -4.18 3.02
C ASP A 51 17.52 -5.02 1.87
N GLY A 52 17.00 -4.78 0.65
CA GLY A 52 17.41 -5.49 -0.56
C GLY A 52 16.82 -6.89 -0.72
N LYS A 53 15.92 -7.35 0.16
CA LYS A 53 15.21 -8.62 0.04
C LYS A 53 13.76 -8.39 -0.38
N ASN A 54 13.28 -9.16 -1.35
CA ASN A 54 11.91 -9.04 -1.84
C ASN A 54 10.88 -9.28 -0.73
N THR A 55 9.85 -8.45 -0.72
CA THR A 55 8.65 -8.63 0.11
C THR A 55 7.85 -9.83 -0.41
N ARG A 56 7.02 -10.40 0.46
CA ARG A 56 6.09 -11.48 0.08
C ARG A 56 4.72 -10.95 -0.35
N ASP A 57 4.38 -9.76 0.11
CA ASP A 57 3.12 -9.07 -0.16
C ASP A 57 3.45 -7.61 -0.46
N GLY A 58 3.06 -7.15 -1.65
CA GLY A 58 3.38 -5.79 -2.12
C GLY A 58 2.46 -4.71 -1.54
N ARG A 59 1.44 -5.07 -0.76
CA ARG A 59 0.43 -4.12 -0.27
C ARG A 59 0.87 -3.31 0.96
N PHE A 60 1.95 -3.73 1.62
CA PHE A 60 2.48 -3.12 2.84
C PHE A 60 3.93 -3.56 3.07
N PHE A 61 4.61 -2.89 4.00
CA PHE A 61 5.82 -3.45 4.62
C PHE A 61 5.53 -3.86 6.06
N GLU A 62 6.19 -4.94 6.48
CA GLU A 62 6.30 -5.36 7.87
C GLU A 62 7.79 -5.53 8.14
N VAL A 63 8.30 -4.79 9.14
CA VAL A 63 9.73 -4.75 9.45
C VAL A 63 9.99 -4.82 10.94
N THR A 64 11.09 -5.43 11.31
CA THR A 64 11.54 -5.44 12.71
C THR A 64 11.82 -4.03 13.24
N PRO A 65 11.85 -3.82 14.57
CA PRO A 65 12.25 -2.54 15.12
C PRO A 65 13.69 -2.16 14.74
N GLY A 66 13.92 -0.89 14.43
CA GLY A 66 15.24 -0.35 14.11
C GLY A 66 15.32 0.27 12.72
N ALA A 67 16.47 0.06 12.06
CA ALA A 67 16.81 0.72 10.81
C ALA A 67 16.56 -0.18 9.60
N HIS A 68 15.76 0.33 8.68
CA HIS A 68 15.41 -0.37 7.45
C HIS A 68 15.39 0.58 6.26
N ARG A 69 15.75 0.03 5.10
CA ARG A 69 15.49 0.64 3.80
C ARG A 69 14.30 -0.06 3.16
N LEU A 70 13.32 0.72 2.76
CA LEU A 70 12.13 0.27 2.03
C LEU A 70 12.27 0.70 0.58
N ASP A 71 12.34 -0.26 -0.34
CA ASP A 71 12.30 0.00 -1.79
C ASP A 71 10.87 -0.20 -2.30
N VAL A 72 10.40 0.74 -3.13
CA VAL A 72 9.05 0.74 -3.73
C VAL A 72 9.13 0.89 -5.23
N THR A 73 8.10 0.39 -5.92
CA THR A 73 7.82 0.73 -7.32
C THR A 73 6.44 1.37 -7.40
N LEU A 74 6.36 2.51 -8.06
CA LEU A 74 5.11 3.11 -8.51
C LEU A 74 4.87 2.68 -9.96
N TYR A 75 3.76 1.99 -10.20
CA TYR A 75 3.32 1.60 -11.53
C TYR A 75 2.34 2.63 -12.06
N GLU A 76 2.70 3.27 -13.17
CA GLU A 76 1.84 4.23 -13.88
C GLU A 76 1.37 3.64 -15.21
N GLY A 77 0.08 3.81 -15.51
CA GLY A 77 -0.57 3.23 -16.68
C GLY A 77 -1.19 1.85 -16.42
N ALA A 78 -1.90 1.32 -17.42
CA ALA A 78 -2.48 -0.02 -17.32
C ALA A 78 -1.43 -1.08 -17.63
N SER A 79 -1.38 -2.15 -16.83
CA SER A 79 -0.44 -3.25 -17.07
C SER A 79 -0.61 -3.83 -18.48
N GLY A 80 0.48 -3.86 -19.26
CA GLY A 80 0.47 -4.30 -20.66
C GLY A 80 0.13 -3.23 -21.70
N ASP A 81 -0.03 -1.97 -21.29
CA ASP A 81 0.01 -0.81 -22.20
C ASP A 81 1.46 -0.50 -22.60
N GLN A 82 1.68 -0.05 -23.84
CA GLN A 82 2.98 0.44 -24.32
C GLN A 82 3.44 1.70 -23.59
N ASN A 83 2.52 2.39 -22.90
CA ASN A 83 2.82 3.57 -22.11
C ASN A 83 2.99 3.28 -20.61
N GLN A 84 3.12 2.01 -20.21
CA GLN A 84 3.42 1.69 -18.82
C GLN A 84 4.78 2.29 -18.43
N VAL A 85 4.84 2.91 -17.25
CA VAL A 85 6.08 3.44 -16.68
C VAL A 85 6.24 2.91 -15.27
N ASP A 86 7.41 2.36 -14.99
CA ASP A 86 7.77 1.84 -13.68
C ASP A 86 8.75 2.83 -13.02
N CYS A 87 8.29 3.46 -11.93
CA CYS A 87 9.06 4.44 -11.17
C CYS A 87 9.56 3.83 -9.87
N GLN A 88 10.87 3.65 -9.73
CA GLN A 88 11.49 3.01 -8.56
C GLN A 88 12.00 4.06 -7.58
N GLY A 89 11.67 3.90 -6.30
CA GLY A 89 12.07 4.79 -5.22
C GLY A 89 12.54 4.01 -3.99
N ASN A 90 13.16 4.71 -3.05
CA ASN A 90 13.49 4.13 -1.75
C ASN A 90 13.46 5.17 -0.63
N VAL A 91 13.06 4.72 0.56
CA VAL A 91 13.09 5.51 1.79
C VAL A 91 13.88 4.73 2.85
N SER A 92 14.76 5.42 3.57
CA SER A 92 15.53 4.84 4.68
C SER A 92 15.12 5.51 5.99
N TYR A 93 14.80 4.72 7.00
CA TYR A 93 14.42 5.22 8.31
C TYR A 93 14.99 4.34 9.43
N GLN A 94 15.48 4.98 10.49
CA GLN A 94 16.22 4.31 11.58
C GLN A 94 15.38 4.01 12.81
N GLY A 95 14.14 4.48 12.84
CA GLY A 95 13.34 4.58 14.07
C GLY A 95 12.04 3.78 14.03
N PHE A 96 11.99 2.66 13.30
CA PHE A 96 10.82 1.78 13.34
C PHE A 96 10.67 1.19 14.76
N LYS A 97 9.45 1.25 15.29
CA LYS A 97 9.10 0.81 16.65
C LYS A 97 8.25 -0.45 16.60
N PRO A 98 8.35 -1.35 17.59
CA PRO A 98 7.47 -2.52 17.68
C PRO A 98 6.01 -2.06 17.81
N GLY A 99 5.12 -2.67 17.02
CA GLY A 99 3.70 -2.29 16.93
C GLY A 99 3.49 -0.88 16.39
N GLY A 100 4.51 -0.28 15.78
CA GLY A 100 4.44 1.05 15.22
C GLY A 100 3.66 1.04 13.91
N HIS A 101 2.74 1.99 13.76
CA HIS A 101 2.01 2.20 12.50
C HIS A 101 2.58 3.41 11.79
N TYR A 102 2.93 3.22 10.53
CA TYR A 102 3.43 4.25 9.63
C TYR A 102 2.68 4.19 8.32
N GLN A 103 2.75 5.28 7.56
CA GLN A 103 2.23 5.32 6.21
C GLN A 103 3.26 5.93 5.27
N LEU A 104 3.55 5.24 4.18
CA LEU A 104 4.35 5.76 3.09
C LEU A 104 3.38 6.36 2.06
N ILE A 105 3.38 7.70 1.98
CA ILE A 105 2.47 8.46 1.14
C ILE A 105 3.23 8.90 -0.10
N GLU A 106 2.90 8.31 -1.24
CA GLU A 106 3.36 8.73 -2.56
C GLU A 106 2.60 9.99 -3.02
N SER A 107 3.31 10.86 -3.74
CA SER A 107 2.76 12.05 -4.37
C SER A 107 3.39 12.27 -5.75
N SER A 108 2.55 12.12 -6.77
CA SER A 108 2.81 12.39 -8.20
C SER A 108 1.98 13.57 -8.72
N LEU A 109 1.37 14.34 -7.80
CA LEU A 109 0.57 15.53 -8.13
C LEU A 109 1.42 16.75 -8.52
N GLY A 110 2.71 16.72 -8.19
CA GLY A 110 3.66 17.80 -8.45
C GLY A 110 4.46 17.62 -9.75
N ALA A 111 5.55 18.39 -9.87
CA ALA A 111 6.47 18.26 -11.01
C ALA A 111 7.39 17.03 -10.92
N GLN A 112 7.50 16.43 -9.74
CA GLN A 112 8.36 15.29 -9.44
C GLN A 112 7.58 14.31 -8.56
N ILE A 113 7.85 13.02 -8.77
CA ILE A 113 7.30 11.94 -7.95
C ILE A 113 8.12 11.86 -6.67
N SER A 114 7.43 11.76 -5.54
CA SER A 114 8.05 11.64 -4.22
C SER A 114 7.22 10.75 -3.32
N ALA A 115 7.80 10.23 -2.24
CA ALA A 115 7.04 9.62 -1.17
C ALA A 115 7.58 10.04 0.20
N ARG A 116 6.67 10.27 1.14
CA ARG A 116 6.97 10.66 2.52
C ARG A 116 6.49 9.59 3.49
N LEU A 117 7.36 9.20 4.41
CA LEU A 117 7.03 8.30 5.50
C LEU A 117 6.52 9.12 6.67
N VAL A 118 5.26 8.89 7.05
CA VAL A 118 4.64 9.51 8.22
C VAL A 118 4.44 8.49 9.33
N ASP A 119 4.61 8.92 10.58
CA ASP A 119 4.29 8.09 11.74
C ASP A 119 2.78 8.11 12.06
N GLY A 120 2.35 7.32 13.06
CA GLY A 120 0.95 7.25 13.50
C GLY A 120 0.38 8.56 14.07
N GLN A 121 1.20 9.59 14.28
CA GLN A 121 0.75 10.94 14.65
C GLN A 121 0.63 11.86 13.43
N GLY A 122 0.93 11.35 12.22
CA GLY A 122 0.94 12.11 10.98
C GLY A 122 2.19 12.96 10.78
N LYS A 123 3.23 12.78 11.61
CA LYS A 123 4.49 13.52 11.47
C LYS A 123 5.36 12.84 10.42
N GLU A 124 5.90 13.60 9.47
CA GLU A 124 6.92 13.10 8.55
C GLU A 124 8.21 12.75 9.33
N VAL A 125 8.70 11.53 9.12
CA VAL A 125 9.90 10.99 9.77
C VAL A 125 11.00 10.62 8.78
N ALA A 126 10.66 10.45 7.50
CA ALA A 126 11.59 10.27 6.39
C ALA A 126 10.88 10.57 5.05
N HIS A 127 11.64 10.70 3.97
CA HIS A 127 11.13 10.79 2.61
C HIS A 127 12.09 10.12 1.62
N THR A 128 11.61 9.84 0.42
CA THR A 128 12.41 9.34 -0.70
C THR A 128 13.31 10.44 -1.24
N ALA A 129 14.55 10.11 -1.61
CA ALA A 129 15.44 11.08 -2.26
C ALA A 129 14.90 11.51 -3.63
N ASP A 130 14.68 10.55 -4.54
CA ASP A 130 14.09 10.73 -5.86
C ASP A 130 13.49 9.38 -6.34
N PHE A 131 12.61 9.44 -7.33
CA PHE A 131 12.19 8.28 -8.11
C PHE A 131 12.93 8.22 -9.45
N THR A 132 13.31 7.01 -9.86
CA THR A 132 13.86 6.74 -11.19
C THR A 132 12.85 5.98 -12.03
N CYS A 133 12.35 6.62 -13.10
CA CYS A 133 11.30 6.07 -13.95
C CYS A 133 11.87 5.52 -15.27
N LEU A 134 11.43 4.31 -15.63
CA LEU A 134 11.78 3.63 -16.87
C LEU A 134 10.52 3.16 -17.60
N PRO A 135 10.49 3.17 -18.94
CA PRO A 135 9.42 2.52 -19.69
C PRO A 135 9.30 1.04 -19.31
N GLY A 136 8.06 0.58 -19.08
CA GLY A 136 7.71 -0.80 -18.71
C GLY A 136 7.61 -1.77 -19.88
#